data_AF-A0A6G1CN91-F1
#
_entry.id   AF-A0A6G1CN91-F1
#
_cell.length_a   1.000
_cell.length_b   1.000
_cell.length_c   1.000
_cell.angle_alpha   90.00
_cell.angle_beta   90.00
_cell.angle_gamma   90.00
#
_symmetry.space_group_name_H-M   'P 1'
#
loop_
_entity.id
_entity.type
_entity.pdbx_description
1 polymer ?
#
loop_
_entity_poly.entity_id
_entity_poly.type
_entity_poly.pdbx_seq_one_letter_code
_entity_poly.pdbx_strand_id
1 'polypeptide(L)' 'FDGDQIAVHLPFSLEAQAEARLLMFSHMNLLSPAIRDPICVPTQDMLIRFYVLTIGNRR' A
#
# COMPACT_ATOMS: atom_id res chain seq x y z
N PHE A 1 14.86 2.34 0.36
CA PHE A 1 15.10 1.17 1.24
C PHE A 1 16.43 1.45 1.91
N ASP A 2 16.36 2.14 3.05
CA ASP A 2 17.50 2.91 3.53
C ASP A 2 18.16 2.25 4.75
N GLY A 3 17.84 0.97 4.98
CA GLY A 3 18.26 0.19 6.15
C GLY A 3 17.23 0.14 7.28
N ASP A 4 16.04 0.70 7.08
CA ASP A 4 14.96 0.69 8.07
C ASP A 4 14.51 -0.73 8.40
N GLN A 5 14.34 -1.00 9.70
CA GLN A 5 13.83 -2.27 10.20
C GLN A 5 12.31 -2.21 10.36
N ILE A 6 11.63 -3.31 10.04
CA ILE A 6 10.20 -3.47 10.25
C ILE A 6 9.98 -4.69 11.14
N ALA A 7 9.27 -4.50 12.25
CA ALA A 7 8.89 -5.59 13.14
C ALA A 7 7.85 -6.49 12.46
N VAL A 8 8.04 -7.81 12.55
CA VAL A 8 7.13 -8.81 11.99
C VAL A 8 6.54 -9.63 13.14
N HIS A 9 5.20 -9.64 13.23
CA HIS A 9 4.47 -10.41 14.23
C HIS A 9 3.69 -11.54 13.53
N LEU A 10 3.73 -12.74 14.11
CA LEU A 10 3.01 -13.92 13.61
C LEU A 10 1.81 -14.24 14.52
N PRO A 11 0.55 -14.05 14.04
CA PRO A 11 -0.62 -14.42 14.81
C PRO A 11 -0.79 -15.95 14.84
N PHE A 12 -0.83 -16.54 16.04
CA PHE A 12 -0.85 -17.99 16.21
C PHE A 12 -2.25 -18.58 16.37
N SER A 13 -3.14 -17.95 17.15
CA SER A 13 -4.50 -18.46 17.36
C SER A 13 -5.40 -18.21 16.15
N LEU A 14 -6.45 -19.03 15.99
CA LEU A 14 -7.40 -18.89 14.88
C LEU A 14 -8.12 -17.54 14.93
N GLU A 15 -8.43 -17.07 16.14
CA GLU A 15 -9.06 -15.78 16.39
C GLU A 15 -8.15 -14.63 15.94
N ALA A 16 -6.87 -14.66 16.32
CA ALA A 16 -5.89 -13.64 15.94
C ALA A 16 -5.62 -13.63 14.43
N GLN A 17 -5.62 -14.81 13.80
CA GLN A 17 -5.49 -14.92 12.34
C GLN A 17 -6.71 -14.35 11.61
N ALA A 18 -7.92 -14.63 12.12
CA ALA A 18 -9.16 -14.09 11.55
C ALA A 18 -9.20 -12.55 11.67
N GLU A 19 -8.84 -12.02 12.84
CA GLU A 19 -8.78 -10.58 13.09
C GLU A 19 -7.74 -9.89 12.18
N ALA A 20 -6.53 -10.44 12.07
CA ALA A 20 -5.50 -9.89 11.20
C ALA A 20 -5.96 -9.85 9.72
N ARG A 21 -6.67 -10.88 9.25
CA ARG A 21 -7.23 -10.88 7.88
C ARG A 21 -8.35 -9.87 7.70
N LEU A 22 -9.17 -9.64 8.73
CA LEU A 22 -10.30 -8.73 8.65
C LEU A 22 -9.89 -7.26 8.80
N LEU A 23 -8.90 -6.96 9.65
CA LEU A 23 -8.56 -5.58 10.02
C LEU A 23 -7.23 -5.11 9.42
N MET A 24 -6.25 -6.00 9.28
CA MET A 24 -4.87 -5.63 8.93
C MET A 24 -4.50 -5.91 7.46
N PHE A 25 -5.44 -6.45 6.67
CA PHE A 25 -5.15 -6.71 5.25
C PHE A 25 -4.98 -5.38 4.49
N SER A 26 -3.94 -5.29 3.67
CA SER A 26 -3.54 -4.05 2.99
C SER A 26 -4.63 -3.42 2.12
N HIS A 27 -5.41 -4.22 1.38
CA HIS A 27 -6.47 -3.71 0.50
C HIS A 27 -7.60 -3.00 1.25
N MET A 28 -7.81 -3.33 2.54
CA MET A 28 -8.80 -2.67 3.39
C MET A 28 -8.28 -1.36 4.00
N ASN A 29 -6.97 -1.11 3.91
CA ASN A 29 -6.27 0.00 4.56
C ASN A 29 -5.65 0.97 3.54
N LEU A 30 -6.22 1.11 2.34
CA LEU A 30 -5.71 2.02 1.31
C LEU A 30 -6.08 3.49 1.52
N LEU A 31 -7.10 3.76 2.33
CA LEU A 31 -7.59 5.10 2.65
C LEU A 31 -7.31 5.45 4.11
N SER A 32 -7.06 6.73 4.37
CA SER A 32 -6.95 7.26 5.72
C SER A 32 -8.30 7.12 6.44
N PRO A 33 -8.35 6.51 7.64
CA PRO A 33 -9.61 6.38 8.38
C PRO A 33 -10.18 7.74 8.83
N ALA A 34 -9.33 8.76 9.00
CA ALA A 34 -9.75 10.07 9.49
C ALA A 34 -10.41 10.95 8.42
N ILE A 35 -9.85 10.95 7.20
CA ILE A 35 -10.24 11.90 6.13
C ILE A 35 -10.62 11.22 4.81
N ARG A 36 -10.49 9.88 4.72
CA ARG A 36 -10.78 9.04 3.54
C ARG A 36 -9.94 9.31 2.29
N ASP A 37 -8.88 10.10 2.41
CA ASP A 37 -7.91 10.29 1.34
C ASP A 37 -7.04 9.04 1.13
N PRO A 38 -6.58 8.77 -0.11
CA PRO A 38 -5.69 7.65 -0.38
C PRO A 38 -4.32 7.85 0.29
N ILE A 39 -3.88 6.84 1.06
CA ILE A 39 -2.56 6.85 1.71
C ILE A 39 -1.52 6.03 0.94
N CYS A 40 -1.98 5.14 0.05
CA CYS A 40 -1.12 4.42 -0.88
C CYS A 40 -1.32 5.00 -2.29
N VAL A 41 -0.40 5.85 -2.72
CA VAL A 41 -0.40 6.45 -4.07
C VAL A 41 0.91 6.11 -4.80
N PRO A 42 0.90 5.97 -6.13
CA PRO A 42 2.13 5.76 -6.90
C PRO A 42 3.12 6.92 -6.69
N THR A 43 4.40 6.62 -6.54
CA THR A 43 5.47 7.60 -6.34
C THR A 43 6.70 7.30 -7.22
N GLN A 44 7.64 8.24 -7.28
CA GLN A 44 8.96 8.10 -7.93
C GLN A 44 8.85 7.55 -9.37
N ASP A 45 9.50 6.41 -9.64
CA ASP A 45 9.62 5.84 -10.98
C ASP A 45 8.27 5.46 -11.60
N MET A 46 7.26 5.11 -10.79
CA MET A 46 5.93 4.83 -11.32
C MET A 46 5.33 6.06 -11.99
N LEU A 47 5.45 7.24 -11.39
CA LEU A 47 4.96 8.49 -11.96
C LEU A 47 5.73 8.88 -13.22
N ILE A 48 7.07 8.72 -13.21
CA ILE A 48 7.92 8.99 -14.38
C ILE A 48 7.51 8.08 -15.54
N ARG A 49 7.28 6.80 -15.27
CA ARG A 49 6.85 5.82 -16.26
C ARG A 49 5.47 6.16 -16.83
N PHE A 50 4.50 6.50 -15.98
CA PHE A 50 3.18 6.94 -16.44
C PHE A 50 3.26 8.17 -17.34
N TYR A 51 4.10 9.16 -16.98
CA TYR A 51 4.29 10.35 -17.80
C TYR A 51 4.85 10.01 -19.18
N VAL A 52 5.92 9.21 -19.25
CA VAL A 52 6.56 8.81 -20.51
C VAL A 52 5.61 8.00 -21.40
N LEU A 53 4.88 7.04 -20.81
CA LEU A 53 3.93 6.19 -21.56
C LEU A 53 2.75 7.00 -22.10
N THR A 54 2.30 8.02 -21.37
CA THR A 54 1.15 8.85 -21.79
C THR A 54 1.55 9.92 -22.81
N ILE A 55 2.75 10.50 -22.71
CA ILE A 55 3.24 11.52 -23.68
C ILE A 55 3.72 10.90 -24.99
N GLY A 56 4.28 9.69 -24.97
CA GLY A 56 4.75 8.97 -26.16
C GLY A 56 3.65 8.60 -27.15
N ASN A 57 2.37 8.68 -26.73
CA ASN A 57 1.20 8.44 -27.58
C ASN A 57 0.68 9.70 -28.29
N ARG A 58 1.36 10.86 -28.14
CA ARG A 58 1.18 12.01 -29.04
C ARG A 58 2.10 11.85 -30.25
N ARG A 59 1.67 11.06 -31.22
CA ARG A 59 2.05 11.19 -32.63
C ARG A 59 0.80 11.35 -33.46
#